data_AF-A0A1V3XHW5-F1
#
_entry.id   AF-A0A1V3XHW5-F1
#
_cell.length_a   1.000
_cell.length_b   1.000
_cell.length_c   1.000
_cell.angle_alpha   90.00
_cell.angle_beta   90.00
_cell.angle_gamma   90.00
#
_symmetry.space_group_name_H-M   'P 1'
#
loop_
_entity.id
_entity.type
_entity.pdbx_description
1 polymer ?
#
loop_
_entity_poly.entity_id
_entity_poly.type
_entity_poly.pdbx_seq_one_letter_code
_entity_poly.pdbx_strand_id
1 'polypeptide(L)'
;MIVVLVDPRRPSLVPVEAIELLGGPVQYTEEMPVAVPWSLRDAHPVHMGADAPVLLSSDPNHPAVAARLAGGARLISVPDRRRGERLLDAVAMMDKLRTDGPWESEQTHNSLRRYLLEETYELLDAVHRAM
;
A
#
# COMPACT_ATOMS: atom_id res chain seq x y z
N MET A 1 22.07 8.17 -8.21
CA MET A 1 21.36 6.93 -7.82
C MET A 1 19.98 7.29 -7.31
N ILE A 2 18.97 6.48 -7.64
CA ILE A 2 17.57 6.73 -7.29
C ILE A 2 17.00 5.48 -6.62
N VAL A 3 16.17 5.68 -5.62
CA VAL A 3 15.35 4.63 -5.02
C VAL A 3 13.89 4.96 -5.30
N VAL A 4 13.18 4.03 -5.93
CA VAL A 4 11.73 4.07 -6.14
C VAL A 4 11.09 3.13 -5.14
N LEU A 5 10.31 3.68 -4.21
CA LEU A 5 9.50 2.89 -3.27
C LEU A 5 8.04 2.84 -3.70
N VAL A 6 7.52 1.63 -3.88
CA VAL A 6 6.12 1.36 -4.21
C VAL A 6 5.36 0.83 -2.99
N ASP A 7 4.02 0.96 -2.99
CA ASP A 7 3.19 0.38 -1.93
C ASP A 7 3.23 -1.16 -2.04
N PRO A 8 3.62 -1.90 -0.98
CA PRO A 8 3.64 -3.38 -1.01
C PRO A 8 2.26 -4.00 -1.27
N ARG A 9 1.15 -3.28 -1.03
CA ARG A 9 -0.21 -3.74 -1.38
C ARG A 9 -0.55 -3.54 -2.86
N ARG A 10 0.15 -2.65 -3.55
CA ARG A 10 -0.07 -2.29 -4.95
C ARG A 10 1.27 -2.06 -5.67
N PRO A 11 2.15 -3.08 -5.75
CA PRO A 11 3.53 -2.92 -6.21
C PRO A 11 3.65 -2.58 -7.70
N SER A 12 2.56 -2.72 -8.47
CA SER A 12 2.47 -2.27 -9.86
C SER A 12 2.14 -0.78 -10.03
N LEU A 13 1.78 -0.07 -8.95
CA LEU A 13 1.54 1.36 -8.99
C LEU A 13 2.82 2.13 -8.67
N VAL A 14 3.33 2.85 -9.68
CA VAL A 14 4.55 3.66 -9.57
C VAL A 14 4.21 5.15 -9.59
N PRO A 15 4.94 5.99 -8.83
CA PRO A 15 4.82 7.45 -8.95
C PRO A 15 5.11 7.92 -10.38
N VAL A 16 4.35 8.89 -10.88
CA VAL A 16 4.52 9.42 -12.26
C VAL A 16 5.95 9.92 -12.51
N GLU A 17 6.57 10.53 -11.50
CA GLU A 17 7.97 10.99 -11.55
C GLU A 17 8.99 9.86 -11.80
N ALA A 18 8.62 8.61 -11.52
CA ALA A 18 9.49 7.45 -11.73
C ALA A 18 9.38 6.86 -13.14
N ILE A 19 8.37 7.21 -13.94
CA ILE A 19 8.07 6.54 -15.22
C ILE A 19 9.25 6.58 -16.20
N GLU A 20 9.85 7.76 -16.41
CA GLU A 20 10.99 7.90 -17.33
C GLU A 20 12.23 7.16 -16.82
N LEU A 21 12.40 7.05 -15.51
CA LEU A 21 13.55 6.41 -14.87
C LEU A 21 13.49 4.88 -14.98
N LEU A 22 12.28 4.31 -15.01
CA LEU A 22 12.05 2.88 -15.15
C LEU A 22 12.22 2.37 -16.59
N GLY A 23 12.50 3.26 -17.55
CA GLY A 23 12.79 2.89 -18.94
C GLY A 23 14.23 2.43 -19.19
N GLY A 24 15.16 2.71 -18.26
CA GLY A 24 16.57 2.30 -18.32
C GLY A 24 16.86 1.07 -17.44
N PRO A 25 18.14 0.82 -17.08
CA PRO A 25 18.51 -0.28 -16.20
C PRO A 25 17.96 -0.07 -14.78
N VAL A 26 17.28 -1.08 -14.25
CA VAL A 26 16.63 -1.07 -12.93
C VAL A 26 17.06 -2.29 -12.13
N GLN A 27 17.52 -2.08 -10.89
CA GLN A 27 17.62 -3.16 -9.92
C GLN A 27 16.32 -3.27 -9.12
N TYR A 28 15.93 -4.49 -8.77
CA TYR A 28 14.80 -4.73 -7.88
C TYR A 28 15.16 -5.67 -6.74
N THR A 29 14.45 -5.53 -5.63
CA THR A 29 14.60 -6.39 -4.44
C THR A 29 13.65 -7.60 -4.51
N GLU A 30 14.01 -8.68 -3.82
CA GLU A 30 13.39 -10.01 -3.97
C GLU A 30 11.92 -10.12 -3.54
N GLU A 31 11.42 -9.19 -2.74
CA GLU A 31 10.01 -9.17 -2.33
C GLU A 31 9.07 -8.70 -3.46
N MET A 32 9.65 -8.13 -4.52
CA MET A 32 8.88 -7.62 -5.65
C MET A 32 8.16 -8.76 -6.40
N PRO A 33 6.84 -8.66 -6.64
CA PRO A 33 6.14 -9.68 -7.43
C PRO A 33 6.70 -9.77 -8.85
N VAL A 34 6.89 -11.00 -9.33
CA VAL A 34 7.50 -11.32 -10.64
C VAL A 34 6.91 -10.53 -11.80
N ALA A 35 5.61 -10.23 -11.76
CA ALA A 35 4.93 -9.44 -12.80
C ALA A 35 5.51 -8.03 -12.98
N VAL A 36 6.05 -7.41 -11.91
CA VAL A 36 6.56 -6.04 -11.96
C VAL A 36 7.90 -5.98 -12.71
N PRO A 37 8.96 -6.73 -12.34
CA PRO A 37 10.20 -6.74 -13.10
C PRO A 37 10.03 -7.21 -14.55
N TRP A 38 9.13 -8.16 -14.82
CA TRP A 38 8.85 -8.63 -16.19
C TRP A 38 8.20 -7.57 -17.07
N SER A 39 7.62 -6.52 -16.48
CA SER A 39 7.05 -5.40 -17.21
C SER A 39 8.10 -4.33 -17.56
N LEU A 40 9.30 -4.43 -16.99
CA LEU A 40 10.41 -3.50 -17.21
C LEU A 40 11.32 -4.01 -18.33
N ARG A 41 11.91 -3.09 -19.09
CA ARG A 41 12.75 -3.43 -20.25
C ARG A 41 14.09 -4.05 -19.87
N ASP A 42 14.72 -3.49 -18.84
CA ASP A 42 16.06 -3.85 -18.40
C ASP A 42 16.07 -3.87 -16.88
N ALA A 43 15.66 -5.00 -16.30
CA ALA A 43 15.54 -5.16 -14.87
C ALA A 43 16.20 -6.44 -14.38
N HIS A 44 16.92 -6.35 -13.26
CA HIS A 44 17.57 -7.49 -12.64
C HIS A 44 17.56 -7.44 -11.11
N PRO A 45 17.62 -8.60 -10.43
CA PRO A 45 17.67 -8.64 -8.97
C PRO A 45 18.88 -7.89 -8.43
N VAL A 46 18.76 -7.28 -7.25
CA VAL A 46 19.85 -6.55 -6.59
C VAL A 46 21.11 -7.40 -6.32
N HIS A 47 20.96 -8.72 -6.22
CA HIS A 47 22.05 -9.67 -6.00
C HIS A 47 22.69 -10.21 -7.28
N MET A 48 22.23 -9.78 -8.46
CA MET A 48 22.71 -10.24 -9.75
C MET A 48 23.07 -9.05 -10.63
N GLY A 49 23.97 -9.22 -11.60
CA GLY A 49 24.29 -8.16 -12.56
C GLY A 49 25.10 -6.99 -11.99
N ALA A 50 25.22 -5.92 -12.77
CA ALA A 50 25.91 -4.71 -12.40
C ALA A 50 25.00 -3.74 -11.62
N ASP A 51 25.59 -2.78 -10.92
CA ASP A 51 24.80 -1.72 -10.30
C ASP A 51 24.04 -0.89 -11.34
N ALA A 52 22.75 -0.69 -11.08
CA ALA A 52 21.83 0.07 -11.90
C ALA A 52 21.51 1.43 -11.25
N PRO A 53 21.28 2.50 -12.05
CA PRO A 53 21.00 3.83 -11.54
C PRO A 53 19.72 3.93 -10.69
N VAL A 54 18.78 3.02 -10.87
CA VAL A 54 17.49 2.96 -10.17
C VAL A 54 17.38 1.66 -9.37
N LEU A 55 16.96 1.76 -8.11
CA LEU A 55 16.51 0.63 -7.29
C LEU A 55 15.00 0.72 -7.12
N LEU A 56 14.27 -0.31 -7.50
CA LEU A 56 12.84 -0.45 -7.26
C LEU A 56 12.61 -1.43 -6.10
N SER A 57 11.88 -1.01 -5.08
CA SER A 57 11.56 -1.84 -3.92
C SER A 57 10.19 -1.49 -3.36
N SER A 58 9.58 -2.41 -2.63
CA SER A 58 8.39 -2.18 -1.82
C SER A 58 8.69 -2.24 -0.32
N ASP A 59 9.91 -2.63 0.06
CA ASP A 59 10.37 -2.66 1.44
C ASP A 59 11.32 -1.48 1.74
N PRO A 60 10.86 -0.45 2.48
CA PRO A 60 11.70 0.68 2.86
C PRO A 60 12.89 0.30 3.76
N ASN A 61 12.83 -0.85 4.43
CA ASN A 61 13.86 -1.32 5.36
C ASN A 61 14.86 -2.27 4.70
N HIS A 62 14.71 -2.56 3.40
CA HIS A 62 15.61 -3.46 2.71
C HIS A 62 17.07 -2.96 2.76
N PRO A 63 18.07 -3.81 3.05
CA PRO A 63 19.47 -3.36 3.21
C PRO A 63 20.01 -2.57 2.01
N ALA A 64 19.66 -2.96 0.79
CA ALA A 64 20.06 -2.25 -0.43
C ALA A 64 19.39 -0.86 -0.57
N VAL A 65 18.16 -0.71 -0.08
CA VAL A 65 17.47 0.59 -0.02
C VAL A 65 18.20 1.51 0.96
N ALA A 66 18.42 1.02 2.18
CA ALA A 66 19.14 1.76 3.21
C ALA A 66 20.55 2.18 2.76
N ALA A 67 21.29 1.26 2.11
CA ALA A 67 22.63 1.55 1.59
C ALA A 67 22.63 2.65 0.52
N ARG A 68 21.68 2.62 -0.43
CA ARG A 68 21.58 3.66 -1.47
C ARG A 68 21.16 5.01 -0.91
N LEU A 69 20.20 5.03 0.01
CA LEU A 69 19.78 6.27 0.66
C LEU A 69 20.90 6.87 1.50
N ALA A 70 21.66 6.05 2.23
CA ALA A 70 22.86 6.50 2.95
C ALA A 70 23.95 7.05 2.01
N GLY A 71 24.04 6.52 0.78
CA GLY A 71 24.88 7.04 -0.30
C GLY A 71 24.35 8.30 -1.00
N GLY A 72 23.26 8.90 -0.53
CA GLY A 72 22.68 10.12 -1.09
C GLY A 72 21.76 9.89 -2.29
N ALA A 73 21.24 8.68 -2.48
CA ALA A 73 20.25 8.44 -3.53
C ALA A 73 18.98 9.28 -3.31
N ARG A 74 18.42 9.81 -4.42
CA ARG A 74 17.12 10.48 -4.38
C ARG A 74 16.03 9.44 -4.15
N LEU A 75 15.18 9.64 -3.16
CA LEU A 75 13.97 8.85 -2.94
C LEU A 75 12.82 9.40 -3.79
N ILE A 76 12.15 8.51 -4.50
CA ILE A 76 10.86 8.75 -5.14
C ILE A 76 9.90 7.70 -4.57
N SER A 77 8.90 8.14 -3.83
CA SER A 77 7.89 7.24 -3.28
C SER A 77 6.52 7.85 -3.43
N VAL A 78 5.49 7.01 -3.35
CA VAL A 78 4.15 7.52 -3.05
C VAL A 78 4.23 8.11 -1.63
N PRO A 79 3.61 9.29 -1.36
CA PRO A 79 3.47 9.76 0.01
C PRO A 79 2.83 8.67 0.88
N ASP A 80 3.25 8.58 2.14
CA ASP A 80 2.55 7.72 3.09
C ASP A 80 1.05 8.02 3.07
N ARG A 81 0.24 6.96 3.16
CA ARG A 81 -1.22 7.11 3.22
C ARG A 81 -1.56 8.10 4.32
N ARG A 82 -2.29 9.15 3.97
CA ARG A 82 -2.77 10.11 4.95
C ARG A 82 -3.61 9.35 5.96
N ARG A 83 -3.45 9.70 7.25
CA ARG A 83 -4.29 9.15 8.32
C ARG A 83 -5.76 9.32 7.91
N GLY A 84 -6.51 8.23 7.97
CA GLY A 84 -7.91 8.20 7.57
C GLY A 84 -8.18 7.71 6.14
N GLU A 85 -7.19 7.52 5.26
CA GLU A 85 -7.46 7.00 3.91
C GLU A 85 -8.10 5.61 3.89
N ARG A 86 -7.81 4.76 4.89
CA ARG A 86 -8.46 3.46 5.04
C ARG A 86 -9.97 3.56 5.35
N LEU A 87 -10.44 4.71 5.85
CA LEU A 87 -11.86 4.95 6.07
C LEU A 87 -12.61 4.99 4.75
N LEU A 88 -11.99 5.51 3.68
CA LEU A 88 -12.61 5.58 2.36
C LEU A 88 -12.84 4.18 1.78
N ASP A 89 -11.92 3.25 2.01
CA ASP A 89 -12.10 1.84 1.63
C ASP A 89 -13.30 1.21 2.38
N ALA A 90 -13.45 1.52 3.68
CA ALA A 90 -14.59 1.06 4.48
C ALA A 90 -15.92 1.69 4.03
N VAL A 91 -15.93 2.99 3.70
CA VAL A 91 -17.10 3.68 3.16
C VAL A 91 -17.52 3.08 1.83
N ALA A 92 -16.59 2.82 0.92
CA ALA A 92 -16.88 2.17 -0.36
C ALA A 92 -17.47 0.76 -0.18
N MET A 93 -16.98 0.01 0.82
CA MET A 93 -17.56 -1.28 1.18
C MET A 93 -18.98 -1.14 1.74
N MET A 94 -19.21 -0.19 2.64
CA MET A 94 -20.55 0.08 3.20
C MET A 94 -21.53 0.53 2.12
N ASP A 95 -21.10 1.34 1.16
CA ASP A 95 -21.90 1.76 0.01
C ASP A 95 -22.31 0.55 -0.84
N LYS A 96 -21.34 -0.30 -1.19
CA LYS A 96 -21.61 -1.55 -1.92
C LYS A 96 -22.60 -2.45 -1.17
N LEU A 97 -22.41 -2.65 0.14
CA LEU A 97 -23.35 -3.44 0.94
C LEU A 97 -24.73 -2.79 0.96
N ARG A 98 -24.80 -1.46 1.10
CA ARG A 98 -26.07 -0.74 1.10
C ARG A 98 -26.81 -0.86 -0.23
N THR A 99 -26.09 -0.92 -1.36
CA THR A 99 -26.67 -1.05 -2.70
C THR A 99 -27.04 -2.49 -3.05
N ASP A 100 -26.12 -3.43 -2.86
CA ASP A 100 -26.21 -4.79 -3.39
C ASP A 100 -26.45 -5.86 -2.31
N GLY A 101 -26.28 -5.50 -1.02
CA GLY A 101 -26.35 -6.42 0.09
C GLY A 101 -27.79 -6.86 0.36
N PRO A 102 -28.07 -8.17 0.44
CA PRO A 102 -29.43 -8.69 0.58
C PRO A 102 -30.07 -8.29 1.92
N TRP A 103 -29.27 -8.01 2.95
CA TRP A 103 -29.76 -7.58 4.26
C TRP A 103 -29.57 -6.08 4.47
N GLU A 104 -28.41 -5.55 4.11
CA GLU A 104 -28.01 -4.16 4.35
C GLU A 104 -28.86 -3.16 3.55
N SER A 105 -29.30 -3.55 2.35
CA SER A 105 -30.21 -2.75 1.52
C SER A 105 -31.59 -2.59 2.15
N GLU A 106 -32.08 -3.61 2.88
CA GLU A 106 -33.38 -3.61 3.55
C GLU A 106 -33.38 -2.83 4.88
N GLN A 107 -32.19 -2.51 5.43
CA GLN A 107 -32.10 -1.88 6.74
C GLN A 107 -32.63 -0.44 6.74
N THR A 108 -33.24 -0.04 7.85
CA THR A 108 -33.71 1.32 8.12
C THR A 108 -33.08 1.82 9.42
N HIS A 109 -33.13 3.12 9.68
CA HIS A 109 -32.70 3.66 10.97
C HIS A 109 -33.41 2.99 12.16
N ASN A 110 -34.68 2.59 12.00
CA ASN A 110 -35.42 1.93 13.06
C ASN A 110 -34.94 0.48 13.30
N SER A 111 -34.66 -0.29 12.24
CA SER A 111 -34.14 -1.65 12.38
C SER A 111 -32.72 -1.67 12.95
N LEU A 112 -31.89 -0.69 12.58
CA LEU A 112 -30.51 -0.57 13.03
C LEU A 112 -30.33 -0.08 14.46
N ARG A 113 -31.36 0.56 15.05
CA ARG A 113 -31.28 1.16 16.39
C ARG A 113 -30.87 0.16 17.47
N ARG A 114 -31.33 -1.09 17.38
CA ARG A 114 -30.96 -2.15 18.33
C ARG A 114 -29.47 -2.43 18.28
N TYR A 115 -28.92 -2.65 17.09
CA TYR A 115 -27.51 -2.95 16.88
C TYR A 115 -26.62 -1.78 17.33
N LEU A 116 -27.01 -0.54 17.07
CA LEU A 116 -26.27 0.63 17.56
C LEU A 116 -26.12 0.63 19.09
N LEU A 117 -27.17 0.24 19.82
CA LEU A 117 -27.11 0.16 21.27
C LEU A 117 -26.17 -0.97 21.73
N GLU A 118 -26.29 -2.14 21.12
CA GLU A 118 -25.43 -3.31 21.39
C GLU A 118 -23.95 -2.96 21.17
N GLU A 119 -23.59 -2.42 20.00
CA GLU A 119 -22.23 -2.01 19.65
C GLU A 119 -21.66 -0.93 20.59
N THR A 120 -22.51 -0.01 21.09
CA THR A 120 -22.06 1.01 22.05
C THR A 120 -21.67 0.38 23.39
N TYR A 121 -22.43 -0.60 23.87
CA TYR A 121 -22.08 -1.33 25.10
C TYR A 121 -20.86 -2.23 24.91
N GLU A 122 -20.73 -2.88 23.75
CA GLU A 122 -19.55 -3.67 23.41
C GLU A 122 -18.29 -2.81 23.36
N LEU A 123 -18.37 -1.61 22.78
CA LEU A 123 -17.27 -0.64 22.78
C LEU A 123 -16.87 -0.25 24.21
N LEU A 124 -17.85 0.04 25.08
CA LEU A 124 -17.58 0.37 26.48
C LEU A 124 -16.91 -0.79 27.23
N ASP A 125 -17.37 -2.02 27.02
CA ASP A 125 -16.75 -3.23 27.61
C ASP A 125 -15.31 -3.43 27.11
N ALA A 126 -15.07 -3.23 25.81
CA ALA A 126 -13.72 -3.32 25.24
C ALA A 126 -12.76 -2.29 25.82
N VAL A 127 -13.21 -1.05 26.01
CA VAL A 127 -12.41 0.00 26.68
C VAL A 127 -12.12 -0.37 28.12
N HIS A 128 -13.10 -0.89 28.87
CA HIS A 128 -12.90 -1.27 30.26
C HIS A 128 -11.88 -2.41 30.42
N ARG A 129 -11.88 -3.40 29.51
CA ARG A 129 -10.95 -4.53 29.53
C ARG A 129 -9.53 -4.20 29.08
N ALA A 130 -9.36 -3.12 28.33
CA ALA A 130 -8.05 -2.68 27.83
C ALA A 130 -7.27 -1.83 28.86
N MET A 131 -7.88 -1.52 30.00
CA MET A 131 -7.25 -0.88 31.16
C MET A 131 -6.78 -1.91 32.17
#